data_AF-A0AA38CIY4-F1
#
_entry.id   AF-A0AA38CIY4-F1
#
_cell.length_a   1.000
_cell.length_b   1.000
_cell.length_c   1.000
_cell.angle_alpha   90.00
_cell.angle_beta   90.00
_cell.angle_gamma   90.00
#
_symmetry.space_group_name_H-M   'P 1'
#
loop_
_entity.id
_entity.type
_entity.pdbx_description
1 polymer ?
#
loop_
_entity_poly.entity_id
_entity_poly.type
_entity_poly.pdbx_seq_one_letter_code
_entity_poly.pdbx_strand_id
1 'polypeptide(L)' 'METPSTRNELDIPSVADLYSAGVNFIPTDGDLTTIRFDPTTMNLYLPKLKLDANKKFILRNMVAFEDAAAP' A
#
# COMPACT_ATOMS: atom_id res chain seq x y z
N MET A 1 -8.06 -0.61 -35.37
CA MET A 1 -6.67 -1.00 -35.08
C MET A 1 -6.30 -0.32 -33.78
N GLU A 2 -6.33 -1.05 -32.68
CA GLU A 2 -5.87 -0.56 -31.38
C GLU A 2 -4.80 -1.54 -30.92
N THR A 3 -3.56 -1.07 -30.87
CA THR A 3 -2.51 -1.67 -30.04
C THR A 3 -1.88 -0.49 -29.29
N PRO A 4 -1.91 -0.51 -27.96
CA PRO A 4 -0.76 -1.10 -27.30
C PRO A 4 -1.15 -1.93 -26.07
N SER A 5 -0.36 -2.96 -25.80
CA SER A 5 -0.34 -3.66 -24.51
C SER A 5 0.22 -2.74 -23.40
N THR A 6 -0.43 -1.63 -23.11
CA THR A 6 -0.25 -0.86 -21.88
C THR A 6 -1.24 -1.41 -20.88
N ARG A 7 -0.83 -2.43 -20.11
CA ARG A 7 -1.44 -2.62 -18.80
C ARG A 7 -1.20 -1.28 -18.10
N ASN A 8 -2.26 -0.49 -17.84
CA ASN A 8 -2.14 0.68 -16.94
C ASN A 8 -1.37 0.20 -15.71
N GLU A 9 -0.50 1.03 -15.15
CA GLU A 9 0.20 0.79 -13.90
C GLU A 9 -0.84 0.62 -12.77
N LEU A 10 -1.36 -0.61 -12.71
CA LEU A 10 -2.20 -1.31 -11.75
C LEU A 10 -3.37 -0.52 -11.12
N ASP A 11 -4.59 -1.02 -11.34
CA ASP A 11 -5.77 -0.79 -10.46
C ASP A 11 -5.49 -1.34 -9.04
N ILE A 12 -4.53 -0.73 -8.33
CA ILE A 12 -4.31 -0.99 -6.92
C ILE A 12 -5.37 -0.17 -6.19
N PRO A 13 -6.35 -0.82 -5.54
CA PRO A 13 -7.37 -0.10 -4.80
C PRO A 13 -6.71 0.71 -3.69
N SER A 14 -7.21 1.93 -3.47
CA SER A 14 -6.74 2.72 -2.34
C SER A 14 -7.16 2.07 -1.02
N VAL A 15 -6.52 2.50 0.07
CA VAL A 15 -6.95 2.07 1.43
C VAL A 15 -8.43 2.40 1.67
N ALA A 16 -8.92 3.51 1.12
CA ALA A 16 -10.32 3.91 1.22
C ALA A 16 -11.24 2.97 0.41
N ASP A 17 -10.81 2.56 -0.78
CA ASP A 17 -11.57 1.61 -1.61
C ASP A 17 -11.65 0.23 -0.94
N LEU A 18 -10.53 -0.24 -0.41
CA LEU A 18 -10.47 -1.51 0.34
C LEU A 18 -11.35 -1.47 1.59
N TYR A 19 -11.31 -0.38 2.36
CA TYR A 19 -12.17 -0.20 3.52
C TYR A 19 -13.65 -0.18 3.12
N SER A 20 -13.99 0.52 2.04
CA SER A 20 -15.37 0.57 1.51
C SER A 20 -15.85 -0.79 1.01
N ALA A 21 -14.94 -1.63 0.51
CA ALA A 21 -15.21 -3.01 0.12
C ALA A 21 -15.32 -3.99 1.31
N GLY A 22 -15.12 -3.53 2.55
CA GLY A 22 -15.27 -4.32 3.77
C GLY A 22 -13.97 -4.93 4.32
N VAL A 23 -12.80 -4.51 3.82
CA VAL A 23 -11.51 -4.94 4.36
C VAL A 23 -11.23 -4.22 5.69
N ASN A 24 -10.94 -5.00 6.72
CA ASN A 24 -10.56 -4.48 8.04
C ASN A 24 -9.04 -4.48 8.19
N PHE A 25 -8.48 -3.38 8.69
CA PHE A 25 -7.04 -3.24 8.90
C PHE A 25 -6.71 -3.52 10.36
N ILE A 26 -5.97 -4.61 10.61
CA ILE A 26 -5.66 -5.08 11.96
C ILE A 26 -4.18 -4.86 12.27
N PRO A 27 -3.84 -4.12 13.33
CA PRO A 27 -2.44 -3.93 13.73
C PRO A 27 -1.85 -5.23 14.30
N THR A 28 -0.59 -5.50 13.97
CA THR A 28 0.19 -6.59 14.57
C THR A 28 1.36 -6.05 15.39
N ASP A 29 1.72 -6.80 16.42
CA ASP A 29 2.95 -6.62 17.20
C ASP A 29 4.03 -7.54 16.63
N GLY A 30 4.75 -7.05 15.61
CA GLY A 30 5.84 -7.78 14.95
C GLY A 30 6.42 -6.99 13.78
N ASP A 31 7.23 -7.66 12.96
CA ASP A 31 7.85 -7.08 11.77
C ASP A 31 7.04 -7.38 10.49
N LEU A 32 7.66 -7.21 9.33
CA LEU A 32 7.02 -7.44 8.03
C LEU A 32 6.55 -8.88 7.81
N THR A 33 7.08 -9.86 8.56
CA THR A 33 6.63 -11.26 8.48
C THR A 33 5.20 -11.44 8.97
N THR A 34 4.67 -10.47 9.72
CA THR A 34 3.29 -10.49 10.23
C THR A 34 2.25 -10.02 9.22
N ILE A 35 2.68 -9.52 8.05
CA ILE A 35 1.77 -9.07 6.99
C ILE A 35 1.04 -10.28 6.40
N ARG A 36 -0.29 -10.28 6.50
CA ARG A 36 -1.15 -11.33 5.91
C ARG A 36 -2.57 -10.85 5.69
N PHE A 37 -3.25 -11.46 4.73
CA PHE A 37 -4.68 -11.26 4.51
C PHE A 37 -5.44 -12.54 4.87
N ASP A 38 -6.48 -12.42 5.70
CA ASP A 38 -7.43 -13.49 5.98
C ASP A 38 -8.74 -13.24 5.21
N PRO A 39 -9.01 -13.99 4.13
CA PRO A 39 -10.22 -13.81 3.31
C PRO A 39 -11.50 -14.22 4.04
N THR A 40 -11.41 -15.01 5.11
CA THR A 40 -12.59 -15.46 5.87
C THR A 40 -13.18 -14.32 6.70
N THR A 41 -12.29 -13.52 7.31
CA THR A 41 -12.66 -12.38 8.16
C THR A 41 -12.51 -11.04 7.46
N MET A 42 -12.03 -11.04 6.21
CA MET A 42 -11.64 -9.85 5.44
C MET A 42 -10.63 -8.97 6.16
N ASN A 43 -9.77 -9.57 6.98
CA ASN A 43 -8.78 -8.85 7.79
C ASN A 43 -7.43 -8.78 7.06
N LEU A 44 -6.93 -7.57 6.84
CA LEU A 44 -5.56 -7.29 6.44
C LEU A 44 -4.73 -6.92 7.67
N TYR A 45 -3.80 -7.80 8.05
CA TYR A 45 -2.92 -7.64 9.19
C TYR A 45 -1.65 -6.89 8.77
N LEU A 46 -1.31 -5.80 9.48
CA LEU A 46 -0.16 -4.96 9.17
C LEU A 46 0.62 -4.59 10.45
N PRO A 47 1.97 -4.57 10.41
CA PRO A 47 2.76 -4.17 11.56
C PRO A 47 2.56 -2.68 11.87
N LYS A 48 2.55 -2.35 13.16
CA LYS A 48 2.46 -0.95 13.61
C LYS A 48 3.69 -0.16 13.19
N LEU A 49 3.51 0.77 12.25
CA LEU A 49 4.56 1.71 11.86
C LEU A 49 4.42 3.02 12.65
N LYS A 50 5.40 3.31 13.52
CA LYS A 50 5.49 4.63 14.16
C LYS A 50 6.21 5.61 13.22
N LEU A 51 5.44 6.53 12.64
CA LEU A 51 5.98 7.62 11.84
C LEU A 51 6.46 8.76 12.75
N ASP A 52 7.78 8.91 12.86
CA ASP A 52 8.41 10.14 13.38
C ASP A 52 8.66 11.14 12.23
N ALA A 53 9.13 12.34 12.58
CA ALA A 53 9.40 13.40 11.61
C ALA A 53 10.34 12.93 10.49
N ASN A 54 11.41 12.20 10.83
CA ASN A 54 12.41 11.72 9.87
C ASN A 54 11.80 10.72 8.88
N LYS A 55 11.00 9.76 9.36
CA LYS A 55 10.33 8.76 8.52
C LYS A 55 9.34 9.40 7.53
N LYS A 56 8.65 10.48 7.93
CA LYS A 56 7.75 11.23 7.03
C LYS A 56 8.50 11.88 5.87
N PHE A 57 9.68 12.46 6.13
CA PHE A 57 10.52 13.02 5.07
C PHE A 57 11.07 11.93 4.15
N ILE A 58 11.54 10.82 4.71
CA ILE A 58 12.05 9.68 3.93
C ILE A 58 10.98 9.16 2.98
N LEU A 59 9.75 8.92 3.47
CA LEU A 59 8.65 8.44 2.62
C LEU A 59 8.28 9.43 1.51
N ARG A 60 8.24 10.75 1.80
CA ARG A 60 7.95 11.78 0.78
C ARG A 60 9.06 11.91 -0.25
N ASN A 61 10.31 11.81 0.17
CA ASN A 61 11.45 11.84 -0.75
C ASN A 61 11.49 10.59 -1.63
N MET A 62 11.09 9.44 -1.09
CA MET A 62 10.99 8.19 -1.86
C MET A 62 9.97 8.35 -2.99
N VAL A 63 8.76 8.86 -2.68
CA VAL A 63 7.73 9.15 -3.69
C VAL A 63 8.23 10.18 -4.70
N ALA A 64 8.83 11.29 -4.25
CA ALA A 64 9.34 12.31 -5.16
C ALA A 64 10.47 11.81 -6.07
N PHE A 65 11.29 10.86 -5.60
CA PHE A 65 12.33 10.23 -6.42
C PHE A 65 11.72 9.32 -7.48
N GLU A 66 10.71 8.53 -7.13
CA GLU A 66 9.97 7.69 -8.09
C GLU A 66 9.31 8.54 -9.18
N ASP A 67 8.65 9.65 -8.78
CA ASP A 67 8.03 10.60 -9.70
C ASP A 67 9.07 11.30 -10.61
N ALA A 68 10.23 11.67 -10.06
CA ALA A 68 11.28 12.36 -10.80
C ALA A 68 12.10 11.42 -11.70
N ALA A 69 12.14 10.12 -11.37
CA ALA A 69 12.81 9.09 -12.17
C ALA A 69 11.89 8.47 -13.25
N ALA A 70 10.60 8.83 -13.25
CA ALA A 70 9.68 8.47 -14.31
C ALA A 70 10.13 9.09 -15.66
N PRO A 71 10.19 8.31 -16.76
CA PRO A 71 10.68 8.76 -18.06
C PRO A 71 9.76 9.77 -18.76
#